data_AF-A0A6N8NDR6-F1
#
_entry.id   AF-A0A6N8NDR6-F1
#
_cell.length_a   1.000
_cell.length_b   1.000
_cell.length_c   1.000
_cell.angle_alpha   90.00
_cell.angle_beta   90.00
_cell.angle_gamma   90.00
#
_symmetry.space_group_name_H-M   'P 1'
#
loop_
_entity.id
_entity.type
_entity.pdbx_description
1 polymer ?
#
loop_
_entity_poly.entity_id
_entity_poly.type
_entity_poly.pdbx_seq_one_letter_code
_entity_poly.pdbx_strand_id
1 'polypeptide(L)' 'MKFKTNKLSLNLVLASSLLAASIPAFAVTGDTDQPIHIESDQQSLDMQGNVVTFTGNVIVTQGTIKINADKVV' A
#
# COMPACT_ATOMS: atom_id res chain seq x y z
N MET A 1 8.86 52.65 -10.03
CA MET A 1 8.25 51.91 -11.16
C MET A 1 7.12 51.05 -10.61
N LYS A 2 5.85 51.35 -10.91
CA LYS A 2 4.70 50.57 -10.39
C LYS A 2 4.34 49.46 -11.39
N PHE A 3 4.59 48.21 -11.01
CA PHE A 3 4.22 47.05 -11.83
C PHE A 3 2.70 46.93 -11.87
N LYS A 4 2.11 47.14 -13.05
CA LYS A 4 0.68 46.96 -13.30
C LYS A 4 0.46 45.47 -13.56
N THR A 5 0.10 44.70 -12.53
CA THR A 5 -0.17 43.27 -12.69
C THR A 5 -1.45 43.06 -13.51
N ASN A 6 -1.31 42.43 -14.66
CA ASN A 6 -2.44 42.02 -15.49
C ASN A 6 -3.10 40.80 -14.83
N LYS A 7 -4.42 40.83 -14.66
CA LYS A 7 -5.19 39.72 -14.05
C LYS A 7 -4.94 38.40 -14.79
N LEU A 8 -4.67 38.49 -16.09
CA LEU A 8 -4.35 37.36 -16.95
C LEU A 8 -2.98 36.74 -16.64
N SER A 9 -1.95 37.56 -16.35
CA SER A 9 -0.64 37.03 -15.96
C SER A 9 -0.64 36.49 -14.53
N LEU A 10 -1.46 37.04 -13.63
CA LEU A 10 -1.65 36.48 -12.29
C LEU A 10 -2.33 35.10 -12.34
N ASN A 11 -3.37 34.96 -13.15
CA ASN A 11 -4.06 33.67 -13.36
C ASN A 11 -3.13 32.63 -14.01
N LEU A 12 -2.25 33.07 -14.91
CA LEU A 12 -1.30 32.18 -15.57
C LEU A 12 -0.25 31.64 -14.58
N VAL A 13 0.31 32.51 -13.73
CA VAL A 13 1.23 32.10 -12.66
C VAL A 13 0.56 31.14 -11.69
N LEU A 14 -0.70 31.42 -11.32
CA LEU A 14 -1.46 30.56 -10.43
C LEU A 14 -1.70 29.17 -11.06
N ALA A 15 -2.13 29.12 -12.32
CA ALA A 15 -2.33 27.87 -13.05
C ALA A 15 -1.04 27.05 -13.17
N SER A 16 0.09 27.70 -13.48
CA SER A 16 1.41 27.04 -13.54
C SER A 16 1.82 26.46 -12.18
N SER A 17 1.53 27.16 -11.08
CA SER A 17 1.85 26.67 -9.74
C SER A 17 1.01 25.45 -9.33
N LEU A 18 -0.27 25.39 -9.72
CA LEU A 18 -1.12 24.22 -9.45
C LEU A 18 -0.66 22.99 -10.25
N LEU A 19 -0.24 23.17 -11.50
CA LEU A 19 0.29 22.09 -12.34
C LEU A 19 1.65 21.58 -11.83
N ALA A 20 2.51 22.46 -11.30
CA ALA A 20 3.78 22.05 -10.71
C ALA A 20 3.62 21.27 -9.40
N ALA A 21 2.49 21.44 -8.70
CA ALA A 21 2.20 20.74 -7.46
C ALA A 21 1.59 19.34 -7.65
N SER A 22 1.23 18.93 -8.89
CA SER A 22 0.68 17.60 -9.16
C SER A 22 1.79 16.55 -9.22
N ILE A 23 2.33 16.17 -8.06
CA ILE A 23 3.24 15.02 -7.95
C ILE A 23 2.39 13.76 -7.98
N PRO A 24 2.65 12.79 -8.87
CA PRO A 24 1.95 11.51 -8.85
C PRO A 24 2.22 10.79 -7.53
N ALA A 25 1.16 10.39 -6.84
CA ALA A 25 1.28 9.52 -5.68
C ALA A 25 1.69 8.12 -6.16
N PHE A 26 2.94 7.73 -5.91
CA PHE A 26 3.39 6.36 -6.12
C PHE A 26 2.76 5.49 -5.03
N ALA A 27 1.69 4.76 -5.37
CA ALA A 27 1.22 3.69 -4.53
C ALA A 27 2.27 2.58 -4.53
N VAL A 28 2.61 2.03 -3.36
CA VAL A 28 3.37 0.79 -3.27
C VAL A 28 2.49 -0.31 -3.85
N THR A 29 2.85 -0.78 -5.03
CA THR A 29 2.24 -1.91 -5.72
C THR A 29 3.24 -3.05 -5.76
N GLY A 30 2.76 -4.29 -5.67
CA GLY A 30 3.62 -5.48 -5.82
C GLY A 30 3.73 -6.38 -4.60
N ASP A 31 3.03 -6.08 -3.50
CA ASP A 31 2.96 -6.98 -2.34
C ASP A 31 2.37 -8.35 -2.73
N THR A 32 1.38 -8.39 -3.63
CA THR A 32 0.78 -9.64 -4.12
C THR A 32 1.78 -10.58 -4.80
N ASP A 33 2.88 -10.05 -5.35
CA ASP A 33 3.94 -10.83 -6.01
C ASP A 33 5.04 -11.26 -5.03
N GLN A 34 5.03 -10.74 -3.79
CA GLN A 34 5.99 -11.13 -2.77
C GLN A 34 5.63 -12.50 -2.16
N PRO A 35 6.61 -13.28 -1.71
CA PRO A 35 6.37 -14.52 -0.97
C PRO A 35 5.53 -14.32 0.30
N ILE A 36 4.72 -15.32 0.63
CA ILE A 36 3.93 -15.35 1.86
C ILE A 36 4.74 -16.07 2.95
N HIS A 37 4.94 -15.40 4.09
CA HIS A 37 5.51 -15.99 5.29
C HIS A 37 4.45 -16.08 6.39
N ILE A 38 4.40 -17.20 7.10
CA ILE A 38 3.43 -17.44 8.17
C ILE A 38 4.18 -17.95 9.39
N GLU A 39 4.02 -17.25 10.51
CA GLU A 39 4.47 -17.67 11.84
C GLU A 39 3.26 -17.98 12.72
N SER A 40 3.31 -19.06 13.50
CA SER A 40 2.21 -19.50 14.35
C SER A 40 2.68 -20.49 15.41
N ASP A 41 1.92 -20.66 16.48
CA ASP A 41 2.22 -21.64 17.53
C ASP A 41 1.99 -23.08 17.05
N GLN A 42 0.96 -23.32 16.25
CA GLN A 42 0.66 -24.64 15.67
C GLN A 42 0.28 -24.57 14.19
N GLN A 43 0.64 -25.62 13.46
CA GLN A 43 0.29 -25.83 12.05
C GLN A 43 -0.31 -27.23 11.86
N SER A 44 -1.38 -27.32 11.07
CA SER A 44 -2.01 -28.58 10.67
C SER A 44 -2.15 -28.63 9.15
N LEU A 45 -1.87 -29.80 8.56
CA LEU A 45 -1.93 -30.00 7.11
C LEU A 45 -2.90 -31.14 6.82
N ASP A 46 -3.97 -30.83 6.10
CA ASP A 46 -4.88 -31.79 5.52
C ASP A 46 -4.49 -32.04 4.07
N MET A 47 -3.84 -33.19 3.82
CA MET A 47 -3.44 -33.60 2.47
C MET A 47 -4.62 -33.95 1.58
N GLN A 48 -5.73 -34.42 2.16
CA GLN A 48 -6.90 -34.88 1.42
C GLN A 48 -7.69 -33.67 0.90
N GLY A 49 -7.84 -32.64 1.75
CA GLY A 49 -8.44 -31.35 1.39
C GLY A 49 -7.48 -30.36 0.72
N ASN A 50 -6.17 -30.62 0.76
CA ASN A 50 -5.11 -29.68 0.36
C ASN A 50 -5.21 -28.33 1.10
N VAL A 51 -5.47 -28.38 2.41
CA VAL A 51 -5.67 -27.21 3.28
C VAL A 51 -4.58 -27.18 4.35
N VAL A 52 -4.04 -26.01 4.64
CA VAL A 52 -3.09 -25.79 5.73
C VAL A 52 -3.70 -24.80 6.72
N THR A 53 -3.88 -25.23 7.97
CA THR A 53 -4.43 -24.39 9.03
C THR A 53 -3.34 -23.99 10.01
N PHE A 54 -3.28 -22.71 10.34
CA PHE A 54 -2.38 -22.11 11.33
C PHE A 54 -3.20 -21.60 12.51
N THR A 55 -2.76 -21.89 13.74
CA THR A 55 -3.45 -21.44 14.96
C THR A 55 -2.47 -20.94 16.00
N GLY A 56 -2.94 -19.99 16.82
CA GLY A 56 -2.18 -19.42 17.93
C GLY A 56 -1.17 -18.37 17.44
N ASN A 57 -1.36 -17.12 17.88
CA ASN A 57 -0.49 -15.98 17.59
C ASN A 57 -0.04 -15.91 16.11
N VAL A 58 -0.99 -16.07 15.17
CA VAL A 58 -0.66 -16.19 13.76
C VAL A 58 -0.27 -14.83 13.19
N ILE A 59 0.90 -14.75 12.57
CA ILE A 59 1.41 -13.57 11.88
C ILE A 59 1.69 -13.95 10.43
N VAL A 60 0.92 -13.38 9.50
CA VAL A 60 1.13 -13.52 8.06
C VAL A 60 1.79 -12.26 7.53
N THR A 61 2.87 -12.40 6.76
CA THR A 61 3.53 -11.29 6.08
C THR A 61 3.67 -11.56 4.59
N GLN A 62 3.41 -10.52 3.78
CA GLN A 62 3.55 -10.55 2.34
C GLN A 62 3.95 -9.16 1.84
N GLY A 63 5.25 -8.96 1.58
CA GLY A 63 5.78 -7.61 1.32
C GLY A 63 5.54 -6.68 2.50
N THR A 64 4.79 -5.60 2.28
CA THR A 64 4.40 -4.65 3.36
C THR A 64 3.13 -5.05 4.10
N ILE A 65 2.38 -6.04 3.60
CA ILE A 65 1.17 -6.55 4.25
C ILE A 65 1.54 -7.35 5.50
N LYS A 66 0.90 -7.05 6.62
CA LYS A 66 0.98 -7.82 7.87
C LYS A 66 -0.41 -8.08 8.45
N ILE A 67 -0.74 -9.33 8.67
CA ILE A 67 -2.01 -9.78 9.25
C ILE A 67 -1.71 -10.50 10.56
N ASN A 68 -2.43 -10.14 11.62
CA ASN A 68 -2.39 -10.83 12.91
C ASN A 68 -3.75 -11.48 13.14
N ALA A 69 -3.76 -12.76 13.51
CA ALA A 69 -4.99 -13.52 13.73
C ALA A 69 -4.81 -14.66 14.73
N ASP A 70 -5.91 -15.12 15.31
CA ASP A 70 -5.89 -16.34 16.13
C ASP A 70 -5.84 -17.61 15.27
N LYS A 71 -6.37 -17.56 14.04
CA LYS A 71 -6.43 -18.67 13.08
C LYS A 71 -6.44 -18.21 11.63
N VAL A 72 -5.75 -18.94 10.75
CA VAL A 72 -5.76 -18.80 9.28
C VAL A 72 -5.94 -20.19 8.63
N VAL A 73 -6.73 -20.30 7.55
CA VAL A 73 -7.07 -21.55 6.84
C VAL A 73 -6.97 -21.33 5.34
#